data_AF-A0A1A9WEY7-F1
#
_entry.id   AF-A0A1A9WEY7-F1
#
_cell.length_a   1.000
_cell.length_b   1.000
_cell.length_c   1.000
_cell.angle_alpha   90.00
_cell.angle_beta   90.00
_cell.angle_gamma   90.00
#
_symmetry.space_group_name_H-M   'P 1'
#
loop_
_entity.id
_entity.type
_entity.pdbx_description
1 polymer ?
#
loop_
_entity_poly.entity_id
_entity_poly.type
_entity_poly.pdbx_seq_one_letter_code
_entity_poly.pdbx_strand_id
1 'polypeptide(L)'
;MVTMAYKGKYIDRSPNIRAGGKVIVPDAFVADSMKFYSHEEMGACIMRNKNCNDVVKEKMRGENVAFLPCAPDDSVKGILTPELSKTRWTSLREKFMEENSFKKHELGKAVPANSKPKEFTNENRTYGMKTLRSESIYDLIFPKKTVNEVNFEYMNFHDKYVISHNRYFPSEQVNRRYGKNFDKRSTFGAPYNVDISGRMVKKCLQHSTKEEIIHQAHKKFLNRTRAQVGQRLNRYELDIDLNTTLGKRYVMDACDARDLLEEIDPCVEVGTYTAIAYVNMVRHSLFKRSDFQMQDLKTYFRLYDENNTGYLSMHDILQAMGDLQIHNM
;
A
#
# COMPACT_ATOMS: atom_id res chain seq x y z
N MET A 1 1.40 67.13 -30.61
CA MET A 1 2.23 67.16 -31.82
C MET A 1 3.60 66.58 -31.49
N VAL A 2 3.98 65.49 -32.16
CA VAL A 2 5.20 64.73 -31.86
C VAL A 2 6.39 65.42 -32.53
N THR A 3 7.29 66.00 -31.73
CA THR A 3 8.57 66.54 -32.22
C THR A 3 9.53 65.39 -32.46
N MET A 4 9.64 64.96 -33.73
CA MET A 4 10.68 64.02 -34.15
C MET A 4 12.05 64.71 -34.10
N ALA A 5 12.99 64.11 -33.38
CA ALA A 5 14.35 64.66 -33.16
C ALA A 5 15.17 64.84 -34.46
N TYR A 6 14.80 64.14 -35.54
CA TYR A 6 15.53 64.15 -36.81
C TYR A 6 14.57 64.29 -37.98
N LYS A 7 13.95 65.46 -38.13
CA LYS A 7 13.04 65.75 -39.24
C LYS A 7 13.83 65.73 -40.57
N GLY A 8 13.74 64.62 -41.32
CA GLY A 8 14.15 64.51 -42.73
C GLY A 8 15.63 64.29 -43.04
N LYS A 9 16.50 64.04 -42.04
CA LYS A 9 17.95 63.83 -42.28
C LYS A 9 18.39 62.36 -42.37
N TYR A 10 17.65 61.45 -41.74
CA TYR A 10 17.97 60.01 -41.71
C TYR A 10 16.69 59.17 -41.73
N ILE A 11 16.74 57.99 -42.34
CA ILE A 11 15.66 57.00 -42.31
C ILE A 11 15.85 56.17 -41.04
N ASP A 12 14.88 56.21 -40.14
CA ASP A 12 14.90 55.42 -38.90
C ASP A 12 14.67 53.93 -39.22
N ARG A 13 15.50 53.05 -38.65
CA ARG A 13 15.42 51.60 -38.84
C ARG A 13 14.38 50.94 -37.94
N SER A 14 13.91 51.62 -36.88
CA SER A 14 12.93 51.08 -35.94
C SER A 14 11.99 52.18 -35.43
N PRO A 15 10.92 52.52 -36.18
CA PRO A 15 10.03 53.65 -35.85
C PRO A 15 9.26 53.51 -34.54
N ASN A 16 9.23 52.30 -33.95
CA ASN A 16 8.48 52.02 -32.72
C ASN A 16 9.29 52.22 -31.43
N ILE A 17 10.60 52.47 -31.52
CA ILE A 17 11.47 52.62 -30.34
C ILE A 17 11.88 54.09 -30.21
N ARG A 18 11.49 54.74 -29.11
CA ARG A 18 11.90 56.12 -28.83
C ARG A 18 13.36 56.15 -28.37
N ALA A 19 14.19 56.97 -29.02
CA ALA A 19 15.55 57.22 -28.57
C ALA A 19 15.55 57.98 -27.22
N GLY A 20 16.23 57.42 -26.20
CA GLY A 20 16.37 58.05 -24.89
C GLY A 20 17.50 59.07 -24.87
N GLY A 21 17.17 60.36 -25.00
CA GLY A 21 18.13 61.45 -24.91
C GLY A 21 17.48 62.84 -24.98
N LYS A 22 18.17 63.86 -24.48
CA LYS A 22 17.72 65.26 -24.55
C LYS A 22 18.00 65.80 -25.94
N VAL A 23 16.95 66.15 -26.70
CA VAL A 23 17.09 66.78 -28.01
C VAL A 23 17.50 68.23 -27.82
N ILE A 24 18.70 68.60 -28.28
CA ILE A 24 19.16 69.98 -28.33
C ILE A 24 18.87 70.47 -29.75
N VAL A 25 17.88 71.35 -29.89
CA VAL A 25 17.61 72.04 -31.15
C VAL A 25 18.55 73.24 -31.21
N PRO A 26 19.44 73.34 -32.20
CA PRO A 26 20.27 74.53 -32.35
C PRO A 26 19.40 75.70 -32.83
N ASP A 27 19.42 76.82 -32.09
CA ASP A 27 18.61 78.02 -32.36
C ASP A 27 19.11 78.84 -33.57
N ALA A 28 20.34 78.59 -34.05
CA ALA A 28 20.89 79.26 -35.23
C ALA A 28 21.94 78.40 -35.94
N PHE A 29 21.97 78.46 -37.27
CA PHE A 29 23.05 77.87 -38.06
C PHE A 29 24.25 78.83 -38.12
N VAL A 30 25.46 78.29 -37.98
CA VAL A 30 26.72 79.05 -38.08
C VAL A 30 26.82 79.84 -39.40
N ALA A 31 26.18 79.35 -40.46
CA ALA A 31 26.11 80.03 -41.75
C ALA A 31 25.38 81.39 -41.69
N ASP A 32 24.42 81.56 -40.79
CA ASP A 32 23.74 82.84 -40.59
C ASP A 32 24.59 83.81 -39.74
N SER A 33 25.48 83.29 -38.90
CA SER A 33 26.43 84.07 -38.11
C SER A 33 27.66 84.54 -38.89
N MET A 34 27.90 84.01 -40.11
CA MET A 34 29.03 84.40 -40.97
C MET A 34 28.66 85.40 -42.09
N LYS A 35 27.46 85.99 -42.06
CA LYS A 35 27.08 87.08 -42.97
C LYS A 35 27.58 88.40 -42.38
N PHE A 36 28.70 88.90 -42.88
CA PHE A 36 29.38 90.11 -42.38
C PHE A 36 28.82 91.44 -42.91
N TYR A 37 27.74 91.43 -43.70
CA TYR A 37 27.19 92.64 -44.30
C TYR A 37 25.91 93.08 -43.58
N SER A 38 25.90 94.31 -43.05
CA SER A 38 24.67 94.96 -42.61
C SER A 38 23.78 95.27 -43.82
N HIS A 39 22.46 95.09 -43.69
CA HIS A 39 21.50 95.45 -44.74
C HIS A 39 21.62 96.93 -45.16
N GLU A 40 22.08 97.80 -44.26
CA GLU A 40 22.30 99.22 -44.51
C GLU A 40 23.58 99.49 -45.33
N GLU A 41 24.64 98.71 -45.11
CA GLU A 41 25.90 98.84 -45.86
C GLU A 41 25.76 98.39 -47.32
N MET A 42 24.93 97.37 -47.56
CA MET A 42 24.63 96.90 -48.90
C MET A 42 23.86 97.96 -49.71
N GLY A 43 22.94 98.69 -49.07
CA GLY A 43 22.24 99.82 -49.68
C GLY A 43 23.17 101.01 -49.99
N ALA A 44 24.09 101.34 -49.08
CA ALA A 44 25.05 102.43 -49.27
C ALA A 44 26.08 102.14 -50.39
N CYS A 45 26.50 100.88 -50.56
CA CYS A 45 27.46 100.48 -51.59
C CYS A 45 26.86 100.55 -53.01
N ILE A 46 25.58 100.21 -53.15
CA ILE A 46 24.83 100.35 -54.42
C ILE A 46 24.70 101.83 -54.82
N MET A 47 24.51 102.74 -53.85
CA MET A 47 24.40 104.18 -54.12
C MET A 47 25.75 104.84 -54.43
N ARG A 48 26.86 104.38 -53.82
CA ARG A 48 28.21 104.91 -54.11
C ARG A 48 28.76 104.47 -55.47
N ASN A 49 28.48 103.25 -55.92
CA ASN A 49 29.02 102.74 -57.19
C ASN A 49 28.37 103.37 -58.44
N LYS A 50 27.22 104.06 -58.33
CA LYS A 50 26.61 104.73 -59.48
C LYS A 50 27.25 106.09 -59.84
N ASN A 51 28.02 106.70 -58.94
CA ASN A 51 28.58 108.06 -59.14
C ASN A 51 30.12 108.10 -59.31
N CYS A 52 30.82 106.96 -59.38
CA CYS A 52 32.30 106.90 -59.35
C CYS A 52 32.99 106.49 -60.67
N ASN A 53 32.29 106.45 -61.81
CA ASN A 53 32.92 106.12 -63.09
C ASN A 53 33.57 107.32 -63.81
N ASP A 54 33.32 108.55 -63.37
CA ASP A 54 33.81 109.76 -64.07
C ASP A 54 35.12 110.33 -63.50
N VAL A 55 35.57 109.88 -62.33
CA VAL A 55 36.72 110.50 -61.62
C VAL A 55 38.06 109.79 -61.89
N VAL A 56 38.06 108.64 -62.58
CA VAL A 56 39.27 107.81 -62.77
C VAL A 56 40.07 108.15 -64.04
N LYS A 57 39.54 108.98 -64.95
CA LYS A 57 40.18 109.25 -66.26
C LYS A 57 41.19 110.40 -66.31
N GLU A 58 41.32 111.24 -65.28
CA GLU A 58 42.13 112.47 -65.36
C GLU A 58 43.47 112.49 -64.60
N LYS A 59 43.84 111.44 -63.85
CA LYS A 59 45.00 111.50 -62.93
C LYS A 59 46.29 110.76 -63.34
N MET A 60 46.43 110.30 -64.58
CA MET A 60 47.59 109.52 -65.04
C MET A 60 48.29 110.10 -66.28
N ARG A 61 48.37 111.43 -66.42
CA ARG A 61 49.26 112.11 -67.38
C ARG A 61 50.02 113.23 -66.67
N GLY A 62 51.33 113.04 -66.47
CA GLY A 62 52.22 114.05 -65.89
C GLY A 62 53.56 113.42 -65.52
N GLU A 63 54.55 113.59 -66.39
CA GLU A 63 55.93 113.11 -66.30
C GLU A 63 56.76 113.88 -65.25
N ASN A 64 57.66 113.20 -64.51
CA ASN A 64 59.12 113.32 -64.70
C ASN A 64 59.96 112.69 -63.56
N VAL A 65 60.63 111.58 -63.94
CA VAL A 65 62.07 111.25 -63.79
C VAL A 65 62.73 111.28 -62.40
N ALA A 66 63.18 110.11 -61.92
CA ALA A 66 64.61 109.74 -61.82
C ALA A 66 64.80 108.43 -61.02
N PHE A 67 65.81 107.64 -61.39
CA PHE A 67 66.18 106.29 -60.94
C PHE A 67 65.44 105.14 -61.63
N LEU A 68 66.04 104.66 -62.74
CA LEU A 68 65.94 103.26 -63.14
C LEU A 68 66.63 102.41 -62.07
N PRO A 69 65.94 101.51 -61.34
CA PRO A 69 66.62 100.45 -60.62
C PRO A 69 67.14 99.47 -61.67
N CYS A 70 68.46 99.24 -61.70
CA CYS A 70 69.00 98.06 -62.35
C CYS A 70 68.37 96.84 -61.68
N ALA A 71 67.40 96.21 -62.36
CA ALA A 71 66.97 94.88 -61.99
C ALA A 71 68.17 93.94 -62.20
N PRO A 72 68.57 93.12 -61.22
CA PRO A 72 69.55 92.08 -61.48
C PRO A 72 68.98 91.13 -62.53
N ASP A 73 69.80 90.74 -63.52
CA ASP A 73 69.50 89.72 -64.55
C ASP A 73 69.36 88.30 -63.96
N ASP A 74 69.16 88.19 -62.64
CA ASP A 74 68.90 86.93 -61.97
C ASP A 74 67.49 86.49 -62.32
N SER A 75 67.40 85.48 -63.18
CA SER A 75 66.15 84.82 -63.51
C SER A 75 65.40 84.50 -62.21
N VAL A 76 64.27 85.17 -62.00
CA VAL A 76 63.37 85.01 -60.83
C VAL A 76 63.06 83.53 -60.55
N LYS A 77 63.19 82.67 -61.57
CA LYS A 77 63.11 81.21 -61.50
C LYS A 77 64.06 80.59 -60.48
N GLY A 78 65.30 81.07 -60.33
CA GLY A 78 66.26 80.55 -59.36
C GLY A 78 65.86 80.81 -57.90
N ILE A 79 65.19 81.93 -57.66
CA ILE A 79 64.73 82.35 -56.32
C ILE A 79 63.41 81.66 -55.97
N LEU A 80 62.51 81.48 -56.94
CA LEU A 80 61.19 80.87 -56.72
C LEU A 80 61.20 79.33 -56.75
N THR A 81 62.27 78.69 -57.23
CA THR A 81 62.40 77.23 -57.27
C THR A 81 63.74 76.72 -56.72
N PRO A 82 63.99 76.87 -55.40
CA PRO A 82 65.24 76.40 -54.77
C PRO A 82 65.39 74.87 -54.79
N GLU A 83 64.29 74.12 -54.98
CA GLU A 83 64.30 72.65 -54.95
C GLU A 83 64.66 72.01 -56.31
N LEU A 84 64.55 72.73 -57.43
CA LEU A 84 64.79 72.17 -58.77
C LEU A 84 66.28 72.10 -59.15
N SER A 85 67.13 72.91 -58.49
CA SER A 85 68.57 72.99 -58.77
C SER A 85 69.43 72.13 -57.83
N LYS A 86 68.83 71.49 -56.83
CA LYS A 86 69.56 70.65 -55.87
C LYS A 86 69.87 69.29 -56.48
N THR A 87 71.12 68.86 -56.38
CA THR A 87 71.48 67.47 -56.70
C THR A 87 70.92 66.55 -55.61
N ARG A 88 70.66 65.28 -55.95
CA ARG A 88 70.18 64.28 -54.97
C ARG A 88 71.05 64.20 -53.71
N TRP A 89 72.36 64.42 -53.85
CA TRP A 89 73.31 64.43 -52.73
C TRP A 89 73.14 65.66 -51.85
N THR A 90 72.96 66.84 -52.43
CA THR A 90 72.69 68.06 -51.66
C THR A 90 71.38 67.95 -50.90
N SER A 91 70.31 67.45 -51.53
CA SER A 91 69.03 67.22 -50.85
C SER A 91 69.11 66.18 -49.74
N LEU A 92 69.90 65.11 -49.91
CA LEU A 92 70.10 64.10 -48.86
C LEU A 92 70.87 64.69 -47.67
N ARG A 93 71.93 65.44 -47.94
CA ARG A 93 72.73 66.10 -46.90
C ARG A 93 71.89 67.13 -46.14
N GLU A 94 71.10 67.94 -46.84
CA GLU A 94 70.19 68.90 -46.21
C GLU A 94 69.14 68.19 -45.35
N LYS A 95 68.48 67.14 -45.86
CA LYS A 95 67.50 66.36 -45.08
C LYS A 95 68.13 65.71 -43.85
N PHE A 96 69.34 65.17 -43.97
CA PHE A 96 70.05 64.57 -42.83
C PHE A 96 70.42 65.63 -41.78
N MET A 97 70.87 66.81 -42.21
CA MET A 97 71.16 67.92 -41.30
C MET A 97 69.89 68.47 -40.64
N GLU A 98 68.79 68.57 -41.40
CA GLU A 98 67.48 68.98 -40.89
C GLU A 98 66.92 67.97 -39.90
N GLU A 99 66.99 66.66 -40.16
CA GLU A 99 66.55 65.61 -39.22
C GLU A 99 67.32 65.65 -37.90
N ASN A 100 68.64 65.92 -37.97
CA ASN A 100 69.48 66.04 -36.78
C ASN A 100 69.23 67.33 -35.99
N SER A 101 68.89 68.42 -36.67
CA SER A 101 68.74 69.75 -36.06
C SER A 101 67.30 70.05 -35.61
N PHE A 102 66.31 69.57 -36.38
CA PHE A 102 64.89 69.75 -36.15
C PHE A 102 64.17 68.40 -36.24
N LYS A 103 63.77 67.85 -35.09
CA LYS A 103 62.94 66.65 -35.02
C LYS A 103 61.52 66.93 -35.52
N LYS A 104 61.34 67.03 -36.84
CA LYS A 104 60.02 67.09 -37.48
C LYS A 104 59.46 65.69 -37.64
N HIS A 105 58.14 65.56 -37.54
CA HIS A 105 57.48 64.30 -37.86
C HIS A 105 57.47 64.10 -39.37
N GLU A 106 58.01 62.97 -39.81
CA GLU A 106 57.98 62.61 -41.22
C GLU A 106 56.55 62.31 -41.68
N LEU A 107 56.17 62.85 -42.84
CA LEU A 107 54.88 62.60 -43.45
C LEU A 107 54.75 61.10 -43.78
N GLY A 108 53.68 60.47 -43.30
CA GLY A 108 53.39 59.05 -43.55
C GLY A 108 54.10 58.05 -42.63
N LYS A 109 54.99 58.49 -41.72
CA LYS A 109 55.55 57.62 -40.68
C LYS A 109 54.84 57.84 -39.35
N ALA A 110 54.47 56.75 -38.70
CA ALA A 110 53.91 56.80 -37.36
C ALA A 110 54.97 57.26 -36.36
N VAL A 111 54.62 58.21 -35.51
CA VAL A 111 55.49 58.67 -34.42
C VAL A 111 55.60 57.56 -33.39
N PRO A 112 56.82 57.07 -33.07
CA PRO A 112 56.98 56.02 -32.07
C PRO A 112 56.63 56.57 -30.68
N ALA A 113 55.52 56.12 -30.12
CA ALA A 113 55.05 56.56 -28.80
C ALA A 113 55.87 56.00 -27.63
N ASN A 114 56.85 55.11 -27.90
CA ASN A 114 57.69 54.39 -26.92
C ASN A 114 56.94 53.79 -25.71
N SER A 115 55.63 53.64 -25.82
CA SER A 115 54.74 53.22 -24.75
C SER A 115 54.67 51.70 -24.59
N LYS A 116 55.23 50.95 -25.54
CA LYS A 116 55.30 49.49 -25.50
C LYS A 116 56.68 49.01 -25.05
N PRO A 117 56.76 47.99 -24.17
CA PRO A 117 58.02 47.31 -23.89
C PRO A 117 58.60 46.68 -25.16
N LYS A 118 59.94 46.67 -25.28
CA LYS A 118 60.65 46.17 -26.48
C LYS A 118 60.42 44.68 -26.75
N GLU A 119 60.03 43.93 -25.73
CA GLU A 119 59.73 42.49 -25.79
C GLU A 119 58.43 42.19 -26.55
N PHE A 120 57.51 43.17 -26.63
CA PHE A 120 56.21 42.99 -27.29
C PHE A 120 56.25 43.48 -28.75
N THR A 121 56.70 42.59 -29.62
CA THR A 121 56.56 42.71 -31.08
C THR A 121 55.19 42.20 -31.54
N ASN A 122 54.75 42.71 -32.70
CA ASN A 122 53.49 42.29 -33.33
C ASN A 122 53.48 40.79 -33.67
N GLU A 123 54.66 40.19 -33.85
CA GLU A 123 54.85 38.76 -34.11
C GLU A 123 54.70 37.92 -32.84
N ASN A 124 55.11 38.44 -31.68
CA ASN A 124 55.14 37.68 -30.42
C ASN A 124 53.82 37.75 -29.64
N ARG A 125 53.04 38.83 -29.81
CA ARG A 125 51.85 39.05 -28.97
C ARG A 125 50.72 39.72 -29.72
N THR A 126 49.53 39.15 -29.59
CA THR A 126 48.27 39.78 -29.97
C THR A 126 47.73 40.62 -28.80
N TYR A 127 47.36 41.86 -29.09
CA TYR A 127 46.75 42.77 -28.12
C TYR A 127 45.24 42.50 -28.01
N GLY A 128 44.71 42.60 -26.80
CA GLY A 128 43.32 42.29 -26.48
C GLY A 128 43.20 41.32 -25.31
N MET A 129 42.06 41.36 -24.62
CA MET A 129 41.80 40.48 -23.49
C MET A 129 41.21 39.17 -24.03
N LYS A 130 41.93 38.05 -23.84
CA LYS A 130 41.35 36.74 -24.14
C LYS A 130 40.25 36.47 -23.12
N THR A 131 39.02 36.24 -23.57
CA THR A 131 37.95 35.74 -22.71
C THR A 131 38.33 34.34 -22.25
N LEU A 132 38.67 34.21 -20.97
CA LEU A 132 38.83 32.90 -20.34
C LEU A 132 37.45 32.24 -20.34
N ARG A 133 37.29 31.13 -21.08
CA ARG A 133 36.11 30.29 -20.94
C ARG A 133 36.16 29.67 -19.55
N SER A 134 35.22 30.09 -18.70
CA SER A 134 35.19 29.68 -17.29
C SER A 134 34.95 28.18 -17.15
N GLU A 135 34.04 27.61 -17.96
CA GLU A 135 33.65 26.20 -17.87
C GLU A 135 33.28 25.64 -19.25
N SER A 136 33.44 24.33 -19.41
CA SER A 136 32.92 23.62 -20.58
C SER A 136 31.41 23.41 -20.40
N ILE A 137 30.65 23.50 -21.51
CA ILE A 137 29.21 23.19 -21.49
C ILE A 137 28.97 21.77 -20.97
N TYR A 138 29.90 20.85 -21.25
CA TYR A 138 29.83 19.47 -20.81
C TYR A 138 29.87 19.36 -19.28
N ASP A 139 30.78 20.07 -18.61
CA ASP A 139 30.90 20.05 -17.15
C ASP A 139 29.66 20.66 -16.45
N LEU A 140 28.96 21.57 -17.15
CA LEU A 140 27.71 22.16 -16.67
C LEU A 140 26.52 21.18 -16.80
N ILE A 141 26.43 20.46 -17.93
CA ILE A 141 25.35 19.49 -18.18
C ILE A 141 25.57 18.21 -17.37
N PHE A 142 26.83 17.76 -17.29
CA PHE A 142 27.25 16.55 -16.60
C PHE A 142 28.23 16.93 -15.49
N PRO A 143 27.71 17.16 -14.26
CA PRO A 143 28.56 17.43 -13.12
C PRO A 143 29.59 16.31 -12.94
N LYS A 144 30.83 16.68 -12.62
CA LYS A 144 31.93 15.73 -12.38
C LYS A 144 31.75 14.86 -11.14
N LYS A 145 30.71 15.12 -10.33
CA LYS A 145 30.40 14.33 -9.14
C LYS A 145 29.99 12.92 -9.54
N THR A 146 30.55 11.94 -8.87
CA THR A 146 30.16 10.55 -9.06
C THR A 146 28.77 10.30 -8.49
N VAL A 147 28.07 9.31 -9.03
CA VAL A 147 26.74 8.91 -8.54
C VAL A 147 26.78 8.55 -7.04
N ASN A 148 27.88 7.95 -6.58
CA ASN A 148 28.06 7.56 -5.19
C ASN A 148 28.16 8.78 -4.26
N GLU A 149 28.94 9.80 -4.64
CA GLU A 149 29.05 11.04 -3.87
C GLU A 149 27.72 11.76 -3.77
N VAL A 150 26.99 11.87 -4.89
CA VAL A 150 25.67 12.50 -4.93
C VAL A 150 24.68 11.76 -4.02
N ASN A 151 24.64 10.43 -4.09
CA ASN A 151 23.76 9.63 -3.26
C ASN A 151 24.13 9.73 -1.77
N PHE A 152 25.42 9.76 -1.46
CA PHE A 152 25.90 9.91 -0.08
C PHE A 152 25.53 11.28 0.50
N GLU A 153 25.76 12.36 -0.24
CA GLU A 153 25.33 13.71 0.15
C GLU A 153 23.82 13.79 0.33
N TYR A 154 23.06 13.19 -0.59
CA TYR A 154 21.61 13.16 -0.52
C TYR A 154 21.12 12.41 0.74
N MET A 155 21.67 11.21 1.01
CA MET A 155 21.33 10.42 2.20
C MET A 155 21.65 11.18 3.50
N ASN A 156 22.81 11.85 3.56
CA ASN A 156 23.22 12.61 4.74
C ASN A 156 22.29 13.80 5.06
N PHE A 157 21.67 14.40 4.03
CA PHE A 157 20.78 15.54 4.19
C PHE A 157 19.29 15.16 4.20
N HIS A 158 18.97 13.90 3.88
CA HIS A 158 17.60 13.40 3.73
C HIS A 158 16.73 13.73 4.95
N ASP A 159 17.21 13.44 6.16
CA ASP A 159 16.47 13.71 7.40
C ASP A 159 16.04 15.18 7.55
N LYS A 160 16.90 16.12 7.16
CA LYS A 160 16.60 17.55 7.21
C LYS A 160 15.60 17.95 6.13
N TYR A 161 15.70 17.31 4.96
CA TYR A 161 14.79 17.55 3.85
C TYR A 161 13.38 17.01 4.14
N VAL A 162 13.28 15.85 4.80
CA VAL A 162 12.03 15.30 5.33
C VAL A 162 11.38 16.28 6.31
N ILE A 163 12.14 16.84 7.26
CA ILE A 163 11.59 17.78 8.26
C ILE A 163 11.11 19.09 7.61
N SER A 164 11.85 19.62 6.65
CA SER A 164 11.56 20.92 6.03
C SER A 164 10.48 20.87 4.95
N HIS A 165 10.46 19.81 4.13
CA HIS A 165 9.60 19.71 2.95
C HIS A 165 8.64 18.52 2.97
N ASN A 166 8.68 17.69 4.02
CA ASN A 166 7.85 16.48 4.13
C ASN A 166 7.99 15.53 2.92
N ARG A 167 9.18 15.49 2.31
CA ARG A 167 9.49 14.66 1.14
C ARG A 167 10.22 13.39 1.57
N TYR A 168 9.57 12.26 1.36
CA TYR A 168 10.08 10.93 1.66
C TYR A 168 10.58 10.23 0.40
N PHE A 169 11.42 9.21 0.57
CA PHE A 169 11.71 8.26 -0.50
C PHE A 169 10.49 7.42 -0.85
N PRO A 170 10.44 6.85 -2.07
CA PRO A 170 9.48 5.80 -2.39
C PRO A 170 9.57 4.67 -1.36
N SER A 171 8.42 4.27 -0.81
CA SER A 171 8.30 3.20 0.21
C SER A 171 8.92 3.49 1.57
N GLU A 172 9.39 4.72 1.83
CA GLU A 172 9.81 5.10 3.18
C GLU A 172 8.60 5.37 4.07
N GLN A 173 8.59 4.75 5.25
CA GLN A 173 7.54 4.97 6.24
C GLN A 173 7.86 6.20 7.09
N VAL A 174 6.84 7.03 7.31
CA VAL A 174 6.95 8.24 8.12
C VAL A 174 7.34 7.91 9.56
N ASN A 175 8.54 8.34 9.97
CA ASN A 175 8.98 8.25 11.35
C ASN A 175 8.52 9.48 12.15
N ARG A 176 7.51 9.31 12.99
CA ARG A 176 6.97 10.37 13.85
C ARG A 176 7.75 10.61 15.15
N ARG A 177 8.83 9.86 15.38
CA ARG A 177 9.68 9.95 16.59
C ARG A 177 8.87 9.85 17.89
N TYR A 178 7.91 8.92 17.93
CA TYR A 178 7.19 8.61 19.17
C TYR A 178 8.18 8.17 20.26
N GLY A 179 7.83 8.44 21.53
CA GLY A 179 8.68 8.11 22.68
C GLY A 179 8.88 6.61 22.88
N LYS A 180 9.64 6.24 23.92
CA LYS A 180 10.05 4.86 24.25
C LYS A 180 8.89 3.86 24.42
N ASN A 181 7.67 4.34 24.60
CA ASN A 181 6.48 3.50 24.79
C ASN A 181 5.96 2.90 23.47
N PHE A 182 6.40 3.41 22.33
CA PHE A 182 6.00 2.91 21.02
C PHE A 182 7.12 2.05 20.42
N ASP A 183 6.86 0.75 20.30
CA ASP A 183 7.71 -0.15 19.52
C ASP A 183 6.96 -0.57 18.25
N LYS A 184 7.52 -0.21 17.09
CA LYS A 184 6.98 -0.56 15.77
C LYS A 184 6.84 -2.07 15.56
N ARG A 185 7.65 -2.88 16.23
CA ARG A 185 7.62 -4.35 16.13
C ARG A 185 6.58 -4.99 17.06
N SER A 186 6.00 -4.21 17.97
CA SER A 186 4.99 -4.69 18.89
C SER A 186 3.63 -4.83 18.20
N THR A 187 2.77 -5.68 18.77
CA THR A 187 1.37 -5.79 18.38
C THR A 187 0.54 -4.74 19.12
N PHE A 188 -0.30 -4.02 18.39
CA PHE A 188 -1.18 -3.00 18.95
C PHE A 188 -2.63 -3.46 18.93
N GLY A 189 -3.40 -3.08 19.95
CA GLY A 189 -4.81 -3.45 20.11
C GLY A 189 -5.11 -4.05 21.48
N ALA A 190 -6.39 -4.27 21.77
CA ALA A 190 -6.80 -4.98 22.98
C ALA A 190 -6.50 -6.47 22.83
N PRO A 191 -5.69 -7.10 23.71
CA PRO A 191 -5.49 -8.53 23.66
C PRO A 191 -6.79 -9.22 24.10
N TYR A 192 -7.43 -9.93 23.19
CA TYR A 192 -8.47 -10.87 23.55
C TYR A 192 -7.80 -12.18 23.99
N ASN A 193 -8.09 -12.61 25.22
CA ASN A 193 -7.66 -13.91 25.72
C ASN A 193 -8.45 -15.03 25.03
N VAL A 194 -8.16 -15.26 23.76
CA VAL A 194 -8.75 -16.32 22.95
C VAL A 194 -7.91 -17.58 23.13
N ASP A 195 -8.55 -18.67 23.55
CA ASP A 195 -7.92 -19.98 23.58
C ASP A 195 -7.82 -20.56 22.16
N ILE A 196 -6.72 -20.25 21.47
CA ILE A 196 -6.43 -20.76 20.13
C ILE A 196 -6.33 -22.29 20.13
N SER A 197 -5.97 -22.90 21.26
CA SER A 197 -5.86 -24.36 21.38
C SER A 197 -7.21 -25.07 21.45
N GLY A 198 -8.32 -24.33 21.60
CA GLY A 198 -9.67 -24.89 21.67
C GLY A 198 -9.91 -25.80 22.89
N ARG A 199 -9.06 -25.74 23.92
CA ARG A 199 -9.17 -26.57 25.13
C ARG A 199 -10.45 -26.26 25.89
N MET A 200 -10.87 -25.00 25.93
CA MET A 200 -12.12 -24.60 26.58
C MET A 200 -13.34 -25.17 25.85
N VAL A 201 -13.34 -25.12 24.51
CA VAL A 201 -14.40 -25.73 23.69
C VAL A 201 -14.46 -27.24 23.95
N LYS A 202 -13.30 -27.91 23.98
CA LYS A 202 -13.21 -29.33 24.33
C LYS A 202 -13.78 -29.63 25.71
N LYS A 203 -13.48 -28.81 26.73
CA LYS A 203 -14.03 -28.97 28.09
C LYS A 203 -15.55 -28.82 28.11
N CYS A 204 -16.11 -27.88 27.34
CA CYS A 204 -17.57 -27.71 27.26
C CYS A 204 -18.27 -28.89 26.58
N LEU A 205 -17.61 -29.55 25.62
CA LEU A 205 -18.15 -30.72 24.93
C LEU A 205 -17.99 -32.02 25.72
N GLN A 206 -17.04 -32.07 26.65
CA GLN A 206 -16.86 -33.23 27.51
C GLN A 206 -17.96 -33.28 28.56
N HIS A 207 -18.75 -34.35 28.52
CA HIS A 207 -19.73 -34.61 29.58
C HIS A 207 -19.02 -34.75 30.92
N SER A 208 -19.53 -34.09 31.96
CA SER A 208 -18.93 -34.19 33.29
C SER A 208 -19.02 -35.62 33.77
N THR A 209 -17.88 -36.25 34.04
CA THR A 209 -17.79 -37.58 34.66
C THR A 209 -18.14 -37.56 36.15
N LYS A 210 -18.56 -36.41 36.69
CA LYS A 210 -18.95 -36.27 38.08
C LYS A 210 -20.35 -36.81 38.27
N GLU A 211 -20.51 -37.69 39.25
CA GLU A 211 -21.82 -38.15 39.68
C GLU A 211 -22.66 -36.95 40.13
N GLU A 212 -23.86 -36.82 39.56
CA GLU A 212 -24.78 -35.76 39.93
C GLU A 212 -25.34 -36.05 41.33
N ILE A 213 -24.97 -35.22 42.30
CA ILE A 213 -25.53 -35.30 43.65
C ILE A 213 -26.94 -34.68 43.60
N ILE A 214 -27.96 -35.54 43.57
CA ILE A 214 -29.36 -35.14 43.54
C ILE A 214 -29.95 -35.26 44.95
N HIS A 215 -30.69 -34.24 45.38
CA HIS A 215 -31.42 -34.27 46.65
C HIS A 215 -32.43 -35.42 46.70
N GLN A 216 -32.54 -36.09 47.84
CA GLN A 216 -33.36 -37.31 47.98
C GLN A 216 -34.84 -37.09 47.61
N ALA A 217 -35.43 -35.96 48.00
CA ALA A 217 -36.82 -35.65 47.64
C ALA A 217 -37.00 -35.48 46.11
N HIS A 218 -36.02 -34.88 45.44
CA HIS A 218 -36.03 -34.73 43.99
C HIS A 218 -35.87 -36.09 43.29
N LYS A 219 -35.00 -36.96 43.82
CA LYS A 219 -34.85 -38.34 43.33
C LYS A 219 -36.16 -39.14 43.48
N LYS A 220 -36.85 -39.05 44.62
CA LYS A 220 -38.16 -39.68 44.82
C LYS A 220 -39.21 -39.14 43.83
N PHE A 221 -39.26 -37.83 43.62
CA PHE A 221 -40.14 -37.22 42.64
C PHE A 221 -39.88 -37.73 41.21
N LEU A 222 -38.61 -37.76 40.78
CA LEU A 222 -38.21 -38.26 39.46
C LEU A 222 -38.58 -39.74 39.29
N ASN A 223 -38.32 -40.59 40.28
CA ASN A 223 -38.68 -42.01 40.21
C ASN A 223 -40.20 -42.25 40.12
N ARG A 224 -41.01 -41.37 40.73
CA ARG A 224 -42.48 -41.45 40.65
C ARG A 224 -43.03 -40.95 39.31
N THR A 225 -42.38 -39.97 38.69
CA THR A 225 -42.88 -39.31 37.46
C THR A 225 -42.28 -39.86 36.17
N ARG A 226 -41.02 -40.33 36.19
CA ARG A 226 -40.28 -40.80 35.02
C ARG A 226 -39.96 -42.28 35.16
N ALA A 227 -40.34 -43.06 34.16
CA ALA A 227 -39.95 -44.47 34.09
C ALA A 227 -38.48 -44.59 33.68
N GLN A 228 -37.75 -45.48 34.33
CA GLN A 228 -36.43 -45.89 33.83
C GLN A 228 -36.61 -46.85 32.66
N VAL A 229 -35.67 -46.81 31.72
CA VAL A 229 -35.72 -47.68 30.53
C VAL A 229 -35.69 -49.14 30.98
N GLY A 230 -36.64 -49.94 30.49
CA GLY A 230 -36.77 -51.37 30.82
C GLY A 230 -37.44 -51.65 32.17
N GLN A 231 -37.82 -50.63 32.95
CA GLN A 231 -38.51 -50.81 34.22
C GLN A 231 -39.93 -50.23 34.19
N ARG A 232 -40.85 -50.90 34.89
CA ARG A 232 -42.20 -50.37 35.09
C ARG A 232 -42.16 -49.19 36.05
N LEU A 233 -42.90 -48.12 35.75
CA LEU A 233 -43.05 -46.97 36.64
C LEU A 233 -43.74 -47.39 37.95
N ASN A 234 -43.04 -47.28 39.08
CA ASN A 234 -43.63 -47.53 40.40
C ASN A 234 -44.14 -46.22 41.01
N ARG A 235 -45.41 -45.88 40.77
CA ARG A 235 -46.00 -44.62 41.27
C ARG A 235 -46.33 -44.62 42.76
N TYR A 236 -46.59 -45.81 43.29
CA TYR A 236 -47.21 -46.00 44.61
C TYR A 236 -46.30 -46.78 45.58
N GLU A 237 -45.04 -47.02 45.19
CA GLU A 237 -44.08 -47.79 45.99
C GLU A 237 -44.66 -49.15 46.42
N LEU A 238 -45.37 -49.82 45.49
CA LEU A 238 -45.99 -51.12 45.76
C LEU A 238 -44.96 -52.23 45.65
N ASP A 239 -44.59 -52.80 46.80
CA ASP A 239 -43.74 -53.99 46.89
C ASP A 239 -44.61 -55.23 46.69
N ILE A 240 -44.83 -55.60 45.44
CA ILE A 240 -45.53 -56.84 45.08
C ILE A 240 -44.49 -57.96 45.05
N ASP A 241 -44.63 -58.94 45.93
CA ASP A 241 -43.84 -60.16 45.89
C ASP A 241 -44.12 -60.91 44.58
N LEU A 242 -43.06 -61.25 43.85
CA LEU A 242 -43.13 -61.97 42.58
C LEU A 242 -43.79 -63.35 42.73
N ASN A 243 -43.75 -63.94 43.92
CA ASN A 243 -44.36 -65.25 44.18
C ASN A 243 -45.85 -65.18 44.51
N THR A 244 -46.39 -63.97 44.72
CA THR A 244 -47.80 -63.79 45.06
C THR A 244 -48.62 -63.58 43.79
N THR A 245 -49.49 -64.54 43.48
CA THR A 245 -50.49 -64.36 42.43
C THR A 245 -51.52 -63.33 42.88
N LEU A 246 -51.52 -62.16 42.24
CA LEU A 246 -52.54 -61.14 42.46
C LEU A 246 -53.83 -61.49 41.73
N GLY A 247 -54.96 -61.20 42.36
CA GLY A 247 -56.29 -61.46 41.83
C GLY A 247 -57.10 -62.40 42.72
N LYS A 248 -58.41 -62.43 42.50
CA LYS A 248 -59.29 -63.34 43.21
C LYS A 248 -59.05 -64.75 42.66
N ARG A 249 -58.54 -65.65 43.51
CA ARG A 249 -58.45 -67.08 43.15
C ARG A 249 -59.87 -67.60 42.96
N TYR A 250 -60.09 -68.33 41.87
CA TYR A 250 -61.28 -69.13 41.71
C TYR A 250 -61.11 -70.37 42.60
N VAL A 251 -61.87 -70.41 43.69
CA VAL A 251 -61.95 -71.60 44.56
C VAL A 251 -63.06 -72.45 43.96
N MET A 252 -62.73 -73.67 43.55
CA MET A 252 -63.75 -74.62 43.12
C MET A 252 -64.66 -74.94 44.30
N ASP A 253 -65.95 -75.08 44.03
CA ASP A 253 -66.89 -75.52 45.05
C ASP A 253 -66.54 -76.94 45.52
N ALA A 254 -66.93 -77.30 46.73
CA ALA A 254 -66.58 -78.59 47.32
C ALA A 254 -67.25 -79.79 46.61
N CYS A 255 -68.27 -79.54 45.78
CA CYS A 255 -69.02 -80.56 45.04
C CYS A 255 -68.73 -80.43 43.54
N ASP A 256 -68.29 -81.53 42.92
CA ASP A 256 -68.06 -81.60 41.48
C ASP A 256 -69.36 -81.89 40.73
N ALA A 257 -69.41 -81.57 39.43
CA ALA A 257 -70.58 -81.85 38.59
C ALA A 257 -70.96 -83.34 38.54
N ARG A 258 -70.00 -84.22 38.86
CA ARG A 258 -70.22 -85.67 38.99
C ARG A 258 -71.03 -86.01 40.23
N ASP A 259 -70.81 -85.29 41.33
CA ASP A 259 -71.51 -85.50 42.60
C ASP A 259 -73.00 -85.11 42.52
N LEU A 260 -73.36 -84.26 41.56
CA LEU A 260 -74.74 -83.92 41.26
C LEU A 260 -75.47 -84.98 40.42
N LEU A 261 -74.72 -85.89 39.77
CA LEU A 261 -75.25 -86.90 38.85
C LEU A 261 -75.37 -88.29 39.49
N GLU A 262 -74.62 -88.56 40.55
CA GLU A 262 -74.64 -89.83 41.30
C GLU A 262 -75.47 -89.65 42.59
N GLU A 263 -76.36 -90.61 42.94
CA GLU A 263 -77.15 -90.60 44.20
C GLU A 263 -76.27 -90.95 45.41
N ILE A 264 -75.26 -90.13 45.70
CA ILE A 264 -74.35 -90.29 46.83
C ILE A 264 -74.18 -88.90 47.46
N ASP A 265 -74.26 -88.79 48.80
CA ASP A 265 -73.99 -87.54 49.52
C ASP A 265 -72.48 -87.39 49.81
N PRO A 266 -71.71 -86.67 48.97
CA PRO A 266 -70.25 -86.61 49.09
C PRO A 266 -69.77 -85.86 50.34
N CYS A 267 -70.63 -85.04 50.96
CA CYS A 267 -70.28 -84.23 52.13
C CYS A 267 -70.29 -85.00 53.46
N VAL A 268 -70.75 -86.26 53.48
CA VAL A 268 -70.85 -87.06 54.72
C VAL A 268 -69.97 -88.31 54.68
N GLU A 269 -69.74 -88.91 53.51
CA GLU A 269 -69.02 -90.19 53.38
C GLU A 269 -67.67 -90.08 52.63
N VAL A 270 -66.79 -89.16 53.05
CA VAL A 270 -65.45 -88.98 52.45
C VAL A 270 -64.64 -90.30 52.45
N GLY A 271 -64.86 -91.16 53.45
CA GLY A 271 -64.18 -92.46 53.58
C GLY A 271 -64.47 -93.44 52.44
N THR A 272 -65.72 -93.51 51.94
CA THR A 272 -66.08 -94.45 50.87
C THR A 272 -65.47 -94.02 49.54
N TYR A 273 -65.45 -92.71 49.25
CA TYR A 273 -64.78 -92.16 48.08
C TYR A 273 -63.28 -92.48 48.08
N THR A 274 -62.58 -92.25 49.20
CA THR A 274 -61.14 -92.57 49.30
C THR A 274 -60.87 -94.06 49.12
N ALA A 275 -61.73 -94.93 49.66
CA ALA A 275 -61.59 -96.38 49.50
C ALA A 275 -61.83 -96.83 48.04
N ILE A 276 -62.86 -96.31 47.38
CA ILE A 276 -63.14 -96.63 45.97
C ILE A 276 -62.03 -96.09 45.06
N ALA A 277 -61.56 -94.87 45.32
CA ALA A 277 -60.42 -94.28 44.60
C ALA A 277 -59.15 -95.13 44.77
N TYR A 278 -58.89 -95.62 45.99
CA TYR A 278 -57.77 -96.53 46.28
C TYR A 278 -57.89 -97.85 45.51
N VAL A 279 -59.06 -98.50 45.54
CA VAL A 279 -59.29 -99.75 44.79
C VAL A 279 -59.09 -99.55 43.28
N ASN A 280 -59.59 -98.44 42.73
CA ASN A 280 -59.39 -98.11 41.31
C ASN A 280 -57.92 -97.82 40.99
N MET A 281 -57.19 -97.15 41.89
CA MET A 281 -55.76 -96.91 41.75
C MET A 281 -54.98 -98.24 41.72
N VAL A 282 -55.24 -99.15 42.67
CA VAL A 282 -54.62 -100.47 42.73
C VAL A 282 -54.97 -101.30 41.50
N ARG A 283 -56.24 -101.28 41.07
CA ARG A 283 -56.66 -101.96 39.84
C ARG A 283 -55.89 -101.42 38.62
N HIS A 284 -55.76 -100.11 38.49
CA HIS A 284 -55.01 -99.50 37.38
C HIS A 284 -53.51 -99.78 37.44
N SER A 285 -52.90 -99.79 38.63
CA SER A 285 -51.48 -100.13 38.78
C SER A 285 -51.21 -101.57 38.39
N LEU A 286 -52.09 -102.51 38.79
CA LEU A 286 -52.04 -103.91 38.38
C LEU A 286 -52.22 -104.10 36.87
N PHE A 287 -53.10 -103.33 36.22
CA PHE A 287 -53.26 -103.39 34.76
C PHE A 287 -52.04 -102.90 33.98
N LYS A 288 -51.21 -102.02 34.56
CA LYS A 288 -50.01 -101.49 33.90
C LYS A 288 -48.80 -102.42 34.01
N ARG A 289 -48.81 -103.37 34.93
CA ARG A 289 -47.73 -104.32 35.15
C ARG A 289 -47.66 -105.32 33.99
N SER A 290 -46.48 -105.47 33.38
CA SER A 290 -46.28 -106.43 32.28
C SER A 290 -46.13 -107.88 32.77
N ASP A 291 -45.77 -108.04 34.04
CA ASP A 291 -45.54 -109.31 34.74
C ASP A 291 -46.82 -109.90 35.36
N PHE A 292 -47.97 -109.24 35.22
CA PHE A 292 -49.21 -109.63 35.88
C PHE A 292 -50.39 -109.61 34.92
N GLN A 293 -51.12 -110.74 34.81
CA GLN A 293 -52.38 -110.79 34.09
C GLN A 293 -53.56 -110.78 35.06
N MET A 294 -54.54 -109.91 34.81
CA MET A 294 -55.73 -109.77 35.65
C MET A 294 -56.57 -111.07 35.74
N GLN A 295 -56.43 -111.98 34.77
CA GLN A 295 -57.10 -113.28 34.80
C GLN A 295 -56.54 -114.19 35.89
N ASP A 296 -55.25 -114.10 36.19
CA ASP A 296 -54.61 -114.91 37.23
C ASP A 296 -55.16 -114.55 38.60
N LEU A 297 -55.32 -113.24 38.87
CA LEU A 297 -55.95 -112.74 40.09
C LEU A 297 -57.38 -113.24 40.26
N LYS A 298 -58.18 -113.19 39.18
CA LYS A 298 -59.56 -113.68 39.20
C LYS A 298 -59.63 -115.19 39.45
N THR A 299 -58.69 -115.93 38.89
CA THR A 299 -58.62 -117.39 39.09
C THR A 299 -58.21 -117.69 40.53
N TYR A 300 -57.26 -116.94 41.09
CA TYR A 300 -56.84 -117.06 42.48
C TYR A 300 -57.98 -116.73 43.44
N PHE A 301 -58.69 -115.62 43.24
CA PHE A 301 -59.87 -115.26 44.02
C PHE A 301 -60.99 -116.30 43.98
N ARG A 302 -61.15 -117.03 42.87
CA ARG A 302 -62.10 -118.16 42.81
C ARG A 302 -61.69 -119.36 43.67
N LEU A 303 -60.40 -119.55 43.95
CA LEU A 303 -59.94 -120.63 44.83
C LEU A 303 -60.30 -120.37 46.30
N TYR A 304 -60.33 -119.10 46.72
CA TYR A 304 -60.72 -118.73 48.09
C TYR A 304 -62.25 -118.59 48.27
N ASP A 305 -63.03 -118.59 47.18
CA ASP A 305 -64.50 -118.59 47.23
C ASP A 305 -65.02 -120.03 47.16
N GLU A 306 -64.83 -120.80 48.24
CA GLU A 306 -65.22 -122.21 48.34
C GLU A 306 -66.72 -122.43 48.05
N ASN A 307 -67.56 -121.41 48.28
CA ASN A 307 -69.02 -121.46 48.16
C ASN A 307 -69.55 -120.86 46.84
N ASN A 308 -68.69 -120.37 45.94
CA ASN A 308 -69.07 -119.68 44.69
C ASN A 308 -70.13 -118.57 44.90
N THR A 309 -70.04 -117.84 46.01
CA THR A 309 -71.00 -116.78 46.34
C THR A 309 -70.73 -115.48 45.58
N GLY A 310 -69.53 -115.35 45.00
CA GLY A 310 -69.06 -114.14 44.35
C GLY A 310 -68.57 -113.06 45.32
N TYR A 311 -68.55 -113.34 46.63
CA TYR A 311 -68.09 -112.44 47.67
C TYR A 311 -66.93 -113.06 48.44
N LEU A 312 -65.87 -112.29 48.65
CA LEU A 312 -64.70 -112.71 49.42
C LEU A 312 -64.58 -111.84 50.67
N SER A 313 -64.16 -112.44 51.78
CA SER A 313 -63.86 -111.68 52.98
C SER A 313 -62.57 -110.86 52.76
N MET A 314 -62.47 -109.69 53.42
CA MET A 314 -61.27 -108.84 53.28
C MET A 314 -59.98 -109.58 53.68
N HIS A 315 -60.06 -110.50 54.64
CA HIS A 315 -58.94 -111.32 55.06
C HIS A 315 -58.43 -112.20 53.92
N ASP A 316 -59.34 -112.87 53.20
CA ASP A 316 -58.99 -113.77 52.09
C ASP A 316 -58.45 -112.99 50.89
N ILE A 317 -58.98 -111.79 50.64
CA ILE A 317 -58.48 -110.87 49.61
C ILE A 317 -57.03 -110.48 49.92
N LEU A 318 -56.73 -110.09 51.16
CA LEU A 318 -55.38 -109.71 51.56
C LEU A 318 -54.40 -110.87 51.47
N GLN A 319 -54.84 -112.08 51.82
CA GLN A 319 -54.02 -113.28 51.71
C GLN A 319 -53.71 -113.61 50.24
N ALA A 320 -54.73 -113.64 49.38
CA ALA A 320 -54.56 -113.86 47.95
C ALA A 320 -53.69 -112.79 47.27
N MET A 321 -53.81 -111.52 47.70
CA MET A 321 -52.94 -110.44 47.23
C MET A 321 -51.49 -110.60 47.71
N GLY A 322 -51.29 -111.06 48.95
CA GLY A 322 -49.96 -111.35 49.51
C GLY A 322 -49.24 -112.49 48.77
N ASP A 323 -49.96 -113.57 48.45
CA ASP A 323 -49.42 -114.73 47.74
C ASP A 323 -49.00 -114.39 46.30
N LEU A 324 -49.71 -113.46 45.66
CA LEU A 324 -49.37 -112.92 44.34
C LEU A 324 -48.33 -111.78 44.37
N GLN A 325 -47.69 -111.54 45.53
CA GLN A 325 -46.71 -110.45 45.75
C GLN A 325 -47.26 -109.07 45.35
N ILE A 326 -48.57 -108.86 45.49
CA ILE A 326 -49.22 -107.57 45.32
C ILE A 326 -49.09 -106.85 46.67
N HIS A 327 -47.91 -106.32 46.94
CA HIS A 327 -47.69 -105.49 48.11
C HIS A 327 -48.30 -104.11 47.91
N ASN A 328 -48.96 -103.60 48.95
CA ASN A 328 -49.56 -102.27 49.02
C ASN A 328 -48.60 -101.22 48.43
N MET A 329 -49.05 -100.54 47.36
CA MET A 329 -48.54 -99.21 47.00
C MET A 329 -49.28 -98.15 47.80
#